data_AF-A0A9X1T651-F1
#
_entry.id   AF-A0A9X1T651-F1
#
_cell.length_a   1.000
_cell.length_b   1.000
_cell.length_c   1.000
_cell.angle_alpha   90.00
_cell.angle_beta   90.00
_cell.angle_gamma   90.00
#
_symmetry.space_group_name_H-M   'P 1'
#
loop_
_entity.id
_entity.type
_entity.pdbx_description
1 polymer ?
#
loop_
_entity_poly.entity_id
_entity_poly.type
_entity_poly.pdbx_seq_one_letter_code
_entity_poly.pdbx_strand_id
1 'polypeptide(L)'
;MKSPWLALMAALFGIGIAFAPAGPAFAQQDDDDDDKPAASAAAQADDDDDDDDDDDTQGADMVPAAEGLKIPPGSEMMPAAALNGDQIGLPKNSLSSQIVTPLILGEGGKPFTVNHTDFYLRAGQAYRWDIKSEGDIEYKFNAPDFFRNVWMNQIVIDDLEIHMAGAPAWLEYDAHGTITVQFQTVRPGRYDWHVGGLDDEHEMKGTITVVP
;
A
#
# COMPACT_ATOMS: atom_id res chain seq x y z
N MET A 1 -65.13 12.05 -5.97
CA MET A 1 -65.71 12.63 -4.74
C MET A 1 -64.68 12.47 -3.63
N LYS A 2 -64.16 13.58 -3.11
CA LYS A 2 -63.16 13.62 -2.03
C LYS A 2 -63.90 13.55 -0.69
N SER A 3 -63.44 12.73 0.25
CA SER A 3 -63.84 12.87 1.65
C SER A 3 -62.62 13.25 2.50
N PRO A 4 -62.71 14.29 3.32
CA PRO A 4 -61.64 14.81 4.16
C PRO A 4 -61.66 14.13 5.53
N TRP A 5 -60.55 14.12 6.25
CA TRP A 5 -60.63 14.40 7.68
C TRP A 5 -59.34 15.03 8.20
N LEU A 6 -59.59 16.08 8.96
CA LEU A 6 -58.68 17.04 9.57
C LEU A 6 -58.69 16.72 11.06
N ALA A 7 -57.53 16.62 11.71
CA ALA A 7 -57.43 16.94 13.14
C ALA A 7 -55.97 17.19 13.54
N LEU A 8 -55.69 18.48 13.68
CA LEU A 8 -54.56 19.08 14.36
C LEU A 8 -54.79 19.02 15.89
N MET A 9 -53.72 18.88 16.68
CA MET A 9 -53.46 19.43 18.04
C MET A 9 -52.48 18.49 18.77
N ALA A 10 -51.57 18.91 19.66
CA ALA A 10 -50.97 20.17 20.05
C ALA A 10 -49.80 19.80 21.00
N ALA A 11 -48.82 20.70 21.06
CA ALA A 11 -47.64 20.80 21.93
C ALA A 11 -47.55 19.96 23.23
N LEU A 12 -46.33 19.48 23.51
CA LEU A 12 -45.68 19.60 24.83
C LEU A 12 -44.16 19.74 24.67
N PHE A 13 -43.66 20.94 25.01
CA PHE A 13 -42.26 21.23 25.32
C PHE A 13 -41.94 20.67 26.71
N GLY A 14 -40.77 20.05 26.89
CA GLY A 14 -40.27 19.76 28.24
C GLY A 14 -39.09 18.81 28.32
N ILE A 15 -37.88 19.40 28.30
CA ILE A 15 -36.72 19.07 29.18
C ILE A 15 -36.20 17.62 29.17
N GLY A 16 -34.95 17.43 28.73
CA GLY A 16 -34.10 16.41 29.34
C GLY A 16 -32.98 15.80 28.49
N ILE A 17 -31.78 16.37 28.65
CA ILE A 17 -30.47 15.69 28.66
C ILE A 17 -29.95 15.14 27.31
N ALA A 18 -29.06 15.92 26.69
CA ALA A 18 -28.11 15.45 25.70
C ALA A 18 -27.01 14.61 26.38
N PHE A 19 -26.79 13.39 25.89
CA PHE A 19 -25.57 12.63 26.14
C PHE A 19 -24.67 12.75 24.91
N ALA A 20 -23.55 13.45 25.04
CA ALA A 20 -22.42 13.38 24.11
C ALA A 20 -21.38 12.39 24.67
N PRO A 21 -20.78 11.50 23.85
CA PRO A 21 -19.65 10.69 24.31
C PRO A 21 -18.38 11.55 24.34
N ALA A 22 -17.68 11.49 25.48
CA ALA A 22 -16.39 12.13 25.69
C ALA A 22 -15.31 11.46 24.83
N GLY A 23 -14.64 12.25 23.98
CA GLY A 23 -13.32 11.91 23.43
C GLY A 23 -12.21 12.39 24.37
N PRO A 24 -11.01 11.78 24.34
CA PRO A 24 -9.90 12.21 25.19
C PRO A 24 -9.36 13.57 24.73
N ALA A 25 -9.30 14.52 25.65
CA ALA A 25 -8.61 15.79 25.47
C ALA A 25 -7.10 15.57 25.67
N PHE A 26 -6.31 15.88 24.65
CA PHE A 26 -4.87 16.04 24.80
C PHE A 26 -4.60 17.37 25.52
N ALA A 27 -3.99 17.30 26.69
CA ALA A 27 -3.53 18.46 27.42
C ALA A 27 -2.34 19.08 26.70
N GLN A 28 -2.48 20.34 26.32
CA GLN A 28 -1.40 21.20 25.87
C GLN A 28 -0.78 21.83 27.14
N GLN A 29 0.51 21.60 27.36
CA GLN A 29 1.27 22.30 28.38
C GLN A 29 2.21 23.26 27.67
N ASP A 30 1.81 24.53 27.69
CA ASP A 30 2.67 25.68 27.46
C ASP A 30 3.49 25.88 28.73
N ASP A 31 4.82 25.92 28.63
CA ASP A 31 5.70 26.51 29.65
C ASP A 31 6.80 27.27 28.90
N ASP A 32 6.57 28.57 28.72
CA ASP A 32 7.55 29.57 28.34
C ASP A 32 8.28 30.12 29.59
N ASP A 33 9.50 30.59 29.32
CA ASP A 33 10.33 31.54 30.08
C ASP A 33 11.45 31.03 31.02
N ASP A 34 12.66 31.19 30.46
CA ASP A 34 13.80 31.93 31.01
C ASP A 34 14.63 31.35 32.16
N ASP A 35 15.79 30.79 31.82
CA ASP A 35 17.05 31.29 32.38
C ASP A 35 18.27 30.92 31.53
N LYS A 36 19.00 31.94 31.07
CA LYS A 36 20.36 31.83 30.50
C LYS A 36 21.21 32.93 31.13
N PRO A 37 22.46 32.62 31.47
CA PRO A 37 23.51 33.31 30.73
C PRO A 37 24.65 32.40 30.28
N ALA A 38 25.20 32.75 29.13
CA ALA A 38 26.30 32.09 28.44
C ALA A 38 27.67 32.39 29.09
N ALA A 39 28.59 31.41 29.05
CA ALA A 39 30.01 31.65 28.76
C ALA A 39 30.81 30.38 28.43
N SER A 40 31.61 30.52 27.37
CA SER A 40 32.87 29.86 27.00
C SER A 40 32.91 28.37 26.66
N ALA A 41 33.13 28.14 25.37
CA ALA A 41 33.65 26.93 24.75
C ALA A 41 35.06 26.55 25.26
N ALA A 42 35.25 25.26 25.48
CA ALA A 42 36.52 24.57 25.30
C ALA A 42 36.20 23.25 24.60
N ALA A 43 36.71 23.09 23.39
CA ALA A 43 36.66 21.86 22.64
C ALA A 43 37.61 20.85 23.32
N GLN A 44 37.07 19.69 23.66
CA GLN A 44 37.86 18.50 23.93
C GLN A 44 37.37 17.47 22.93
N ALA A 45 38.23 17.22 21.93
CA ALA A 45 38.09 16.10 21.03
C ALA A 45 38.51 14.87 21.83
N ASP A 46 37.53 14.04 22.19
CA ASP A 46 37.77 12.66 22.54
C ASP A 46 37.46 11.87 21.26
N ASP A 47 38.53 11.65 20.49
CA ASP A 47 38.60 10.66 19.41
C ASP A 47 38.60 9.28 20.06
N ASP A 48 37.41 8.69 20.24
CA ASP A 48 37.25 7.26 20.44
C ASP A 48 36.51 6.71 19.21
N ASP A 49 37.30 6.52 18.15
CA ASP A 49 37.00 5.71 16.97
C ASP A 49 36.83 4.25 17.42
N ASP A 50 35.63 3.88 17.85
CA ASP A 50 35.16 2.50 17.76
C ASP A 50 34.21 2.42 16.55
N ASP A 51 34.85 2.37 15.37
CA ASP A 51 34.26 1.95 14.10
C ASP A 51 33.80 0.48 14.21
N ASP A 52 32.60 0.28 14.78
CA ASP A 52 31.81 -0.91 14.47
C ASP A 52 31.20 -0.71 13.07
N ASP A 53 32.05 -0.90 12.06
CA ASP A 53 31.72 -1.14 10.66
C ASP A 53 30.91 -2.45 10.56
N ASP A 54 29.62 -2.41 10.91
CA ASP A 54 28.62 -3.32 10.34
C ASP A 54 28.04 -2.64 9.10
N ASP A 55 28.85 -2.60 8.03
CA ASP A 55 28.49 -2.13 6.69
C ASP A 55 27.60 -3.13 5.93
N ASP A 56 26.69 -3.82 6.61
CA ASP A 56 25.64 -4.59 5.95
C ASP A 56 24.56 -3.63 5.42
N THR A 57 24.96 -2.76 4.48
CA THR A 57 24.07 -2.12 3.52
C THR A 57 23.55 -3.19 2.55
N GLN A 58 22.83 -4.16 3.10
CA GLN A 58 21.98 -5.06 2.33
C GLN A 58 20.89 -4.19 1.71
N GLY A 59 21.13 -3.72 0.49
CA GLY A 59 20.10 -3.10 -0.34
C GLY A 59 18.88 -4.02 -0.39
N ALA A 60 17.68 -3.44 -0.33
CA ALA A 60 16.44 -4.22 -0.32
C ALA A 60 16.41 -5.22 -1.49
N ASP A 61 16.14 -6.50 -1.19
CA ASP A 61 16.06 -7.54 -2.21
C ASP A 61 15.00 -7.19 -3.26
N MET A 62 15.39 -7.24 -4.53
CA MET A 62 14.46 -7.12 -5.66
C MET A 62 13.73 -8.44 -5.89
N VAL A 63 12.40 -8.42 -5.88
CA VAL A 63 11.54 -9.53 -6.27
C VAL A 63 11.28 -9.44 -7.77
N PRO A 64 11.69 -10.46 -8.56
CA PRO A 64 11.40 -10.48 -9.98
C PRO A 64 9.91 -10.74 -10.24
N ALA A 65 9.42 -10.34 -11.41
CA ALA A 65 8.13 -10.81 -11.92
C ALA A 65 8.17 -12.32 -12.24
N ALA A 66 7.02 -12.92 -12.54
CA ALA A 66 6.88 -14.36 -12.73
C ALA A 66 7.83 -14.94 -13.80
N GLU A 67 8.18 -14.18 -14.84
CA GLU A 67 9.07 -14.64 -15.91
C GLU A 67 10.51 -14.87 -15.43
N GLY A 68 10.90 -14.24 -14.31
CA GLY A 68 12.18 -14.46 -13.64
C GLY A 68 12.19 -15.61 -12.63
N LEU A 69 11.05 -16.29 -12.44
CA LEU A 69 10.88 -17.34 -11.43
C LEU A 69 10.75 -18.74 -12.04
N LYS A 70 11.08 -19.75 -11.24
CA LYS A 70 10.99 -21.17 -11.63
C LYS A 70 9.60 -21.71 -11.34
N ILE A 71 8.58 -21.15 -11.98
CA ILE A 71 7.18 -21.54 -11.76
C ILE A 71 6.91 -22.92 -12.39
N PRO A 72 6.47 -23.94 -11.61
CA PRO A 72 6.14 -25.24 -12.16
C PRO A 72 4.93 -25.17 -13.10
N PRO A 73 4.93 -25.88 -14.25
CA PRO A 73 3.76 -25.95 -15.13
C PRO A 73 2.52 -26.46 -14.38
N GLY A 74 1.37 -25.81 -14.60
CA GLY A 74 0.11 -26.15 -13.93
C GLY A 74 -0.03 -25.61 -12.50
N SER A 75 0.94 -24.81 -12.01
CA SER A 75 0.84 -24.10 -10.72
C SER A 75 -0.41 -23.22 -10.60
N GLU A 76 -0.95 -22.75 -11.73
CA GLU A 76 -2.20 -21.99 -11.83
C GLU A 76 -3.42 -22.77 -11.32
N MET A 77 -3.40 -24.09 -11.47
CA MET A 77 -4.48 -24.98 -11.02
C MET A 77 -4.30 -25.42 -9.56
N MET A 78 -3.18 -25.06 -8.94
CA MET A 78 -2.87 -25.42 -7.57
C MET A 78 -3.17 -24.24 -6.63
N PRO A 79 -3.59 -24.50 -5.38
CA PRO A 79 -3.71 -23.43 -4.40
C PRO A 79 -2.34 -22.80 -4.17
N ALA A 80 -2.28 -21.48 -4.02
CA ALA A 80 -1.03 -20.75 -3.76
C ALA A 80 -0.25 -21.31 -2.54
N ALA A 81 -0.99 -21.81 -1.54
CA ALA A 81 -0.44 -22.46 -0.34
C ALA A 81 0.35 -23.76 -0.63
N ALA A 82 0.20 -24.37 -1.80
CA ALA A 82 0.95 -25.56 -2.22
C ALA A 82 2.27 -25.21 -2.92
N LEU A 83 2.49 -23.95 -3.27
CA LEU A 83 3.76 -23.48 -3.84
C LEU A 83 4.75 -23.18 -2.72
N ASN A 84 6.03 -23.41 -3.00
CA ASN A 84 7.10 -23.11 -2.06
C ASN A 84 7.96 -21.98 -2.65
N GLY A 85 8.06 -20.86 -1.92
CA GLY A 85 8.82 -19.69 -2.37
C GLY A 85 10.29 -19.99 -2.70
N ASP A 86 10.94 -20.90 -1.97
CA ASP A 86 12.34 -21.25 -2.21
C ASP A 86 12.52 -22.00 -3.54
N GLN A 87 11.61 -22.91 -3.83
CA GLN A 87 11.65 -23.72 -5.05
C GLN A 87 11.43 -22.87 -6.30
N ILE A 88 10.56 -21.86 -6.20
CA ILE A 88 10.29 -20.94 -7.31
C ILE A 88 11.31 -19.82 -7.43
N GLY A 89 12.20 -19.67 -6.43
CA GLY A 89 13.30 -18.69 -6.46
C GLY A 89 12.94 -17.30 -5.91
N LEU A 90 11.93 -17.20 -5.04
CA LEU A 90 11.65 -15.95 -4.33
C LEU A 90 12.73 -15.66 -3.28
N PRO A 91 13.11 -14.38 -3.09
CA PRO A 91 13.95 -13.96 -1.96
C PRO A 91 13.37 -14.45 -0.62
N LYS A 92 14.24 -14.74 0.34
CA LYS A 92 13.82 -15.21 1.68
C LYS A 92 13.13 -14.08 2.42
N ASN A 93 12.22 -14.40 3.35
CA ASN A 93 11.67 -13.38 4.24
C ASN A 93 12.80 -12.66 5.00
N SER A 94 12.66 -11.35 5.16
CA SER A 94 13.54 -10.49 5.92
C SER A 94 12.72 -9.49 6.75
N LEU A 95 13.38 -8.82 7.69
CA LEU A 95 12.75 -7.74 8.48
C LEU A 95 12.61 -6.45 7.68
N SER A 96 13.44 -6.26 6.65
CA SER A 96 13.40 -5.12 5.73
C SER A 96 12.36 -5.33 4.65
N SER A 97 11.83 -4.24 4.11
CA SER A 97 10.96 -4.32 2.93
C SER A 97 11.75 -4.81 1.72
N GLN A 98 11.14 -5.69 0.92
CA GLN A 98 11.63 -6.08 -0.40
C GLN A 98 11.00 -5.20 -1.47
N ILE A 99 11.68 -5.02 -2.60
CA ILE A 99 11.18 -4.20 -3.70
C ILE A 99 10.62 -5.12 -4.77
N VAL A 100 9.33 -5.00 -5.07
CA VAL A 100 8.73 -5.71 -6.20
C VAL A 100 9.12 -5.00 -7.48
N THR A 101 9.52 -5.77 -8.51
CA THR A 101 9.74 -5.21 -9.85
C THR A 101 8.56 -4.32 -10.27
N PRO A 102 8.80 -3.13 -10.83
CA PRO A 102 7.72 -2.21 -11.17
C PRO A 102 6.73 -2.80 -12.18
N LEU A 103 5.45 -2.50 -11.99
CA LEU A 103 4.43 -2.68 -13.03
C LEU A 103 4.31 -1.39 -13.84
N ILE A 104 4.51 -1.47 -15.16
CA ILE A 104 4.39 -0.35 -16.08
C ILE A 104 3.11 -0.53 -16.90
N LEU A 105 2.22 0.46 -16.82
CA LEU A 105 0.98 0.56 -17.59
C LEU A 105 1.23 1.45 -18.82
N GLY A 106 1.13 0.86 -20.00
CA GLY A 106 1.39 1.50 -21.28
C GLY A 106 2.87 1.61 -21.58
N GLU A 107 3.47 0.63 -22.27
CA GLU A 107 4.91 0.60 -22.54
C GLU A 107 5.22 0.93 -24.01
N GLY A 108 6.30 1.68 -24.25
CA GLY A 108 6.85 1.90 -25.59
C GLY A 108 5.87 2.56 -26.57
N GLY A 109 5.02 3.46 -26.07
CA GLY A 109 3.99 4.15 -26.85
C GLY A 109 2.76 3.29 -27.18
N LYS A 110 2.60 2.13 -26.52
CA LYS A 110 1.43 1.25 -26.68
C LYS A 110 0.58 1.30 -25.41
N PRO A 111 -0.54 2.05 -25.39
CA PRO A 111 -1.28 2.33 -24.16
C PRO A 111 -1.91 1.09 -23.51
N PHE A 112 -2.19 0.03 -24.27
CA PHE A 112 -2.86 -1.17 -23.77
C PHE A 112 -1.90 -2.34 -23.50
N THR A 113 -0.67 -2.03 -23.09
CA THR A 113 0.36 -3.04 -22.81
C THR A 113 0.92 -2.89 -21.41
N VAL A 114 1.42 -3.99 -20.85
CA VAL A 114 2.14 -4.01 -19.57
C VAL A 114 3.45 -4.77 -19.71
N ASN A 115 4.44 -4.41 -18.90
CA ASN A 115 5.75 -5.07 -18.90
C ASN A 115 5.70 -6.47 -18.25
N HIS A 116 4.84 -6.66 -17.25
CA HIS A 116 4.65 -7.93 -16.53
C HIS A 116 3.17 -8.14 -16.21
N THR A 117 2.71 -9.39 -16.26
CA THR A 117 1.34 -9.74 -15.86
C THR A 117 1.27 -10.35 -14.47
N ASP A 118 2.20 -11.25 -14.15
CA ASP A 118 2.09 -12.08 -12.96
C ASP A 118 3.22 -11.83 -11.96
N PHE A 119 2.85 -11.77 -10.69
CA PHE A 119 3.73 -11.50 -9.57
C PHE A 119 3.60 -12.59 -8.51
N TYR A 120 4.72 -13.01 -7.93
CA TYR A 120 4.74 -13.96 -6.81
C TYR A 120 5.40 -13.30 -5.61
N LEU A 121 4.78 -13.43 -4.45
CA LEU A 121 5.22 -12.85 -3.19
C LEU A 121 5.15 -13.92 -2.10
N ARG A 122 5.93 -13.77 -1.04
CA ARG A 122 5.80 -14.57 0.20
C ARG A 122 4.92 -13.88 1.21
N ALA A 123 4.10 -14.64 1.91
CA ALA A 123 3.38 -14.20 3.10
C ALA A 123 4.35 -13.78 4.22
N GLY A 124 3.94 -12.82 5.05
CA GLY A 124 4.73 -12.32 6.18
C GLY A 124 5.86 -11.37 5.80
N GLN A 125 6.02 -11.03 4.52
CA GLN A 125 7.03 -10.11 4.03
C GLN A 125 6.42 -8.73 3.74
N ALA A 126 7.15 -7.67 4.12
CA ALA A 126 6.85 -6.29 3.73
C ALA A 126 7.41 -5.99 2.34
N TYR A 127 6.66 -5.24 1.54
CA TYR A 127 7.01 -4.90 0.17
C TYR A 127 6.83 -3.42 -0.10
N ARG A 128 7.63 -2.94 -1.05
CA ARG A 128 7.42 -1.70 -1.79
C ARG A 128 7.19 -2.06 -3.25
N TRP A 129 6.13 -1.55 -3.85
CA TRP A 129 5.80 -1.82 -5.24
C TRP A 129 5.45 -0.54 -5.97
N ASP A 130 6.24 -0.24 -7.00
CA ASP A 130 5.97 0.87 -7.90
C ASP A 130 5.04 0.41 -9.02
N ILE A 131 3.92 1.10 -9.16
CA ILE A 131 3.01 0.94 -10.29
C ILE A 131 3.05 2.28 -11.04
N LYS A 132 3.43 2.22 -12.31
CA LYS A 132 3.78 3.38 -13.13
C LYS A 132 2.86 3.48 -14.33
N SER A 133 2.37 4.68 -14.61
CA SER A 133 1.72 5.04 -15.87
C SER A 133 2.74 5.65 -16.83
N GLU A 134 2.85 5.07 -18.03
CA GLU A 134 3.67 5.55 -19.16
C GLU A 134 2.86 5.71 -20.46
N GLY A 135 1.62 5.23 -20.51
CA GLY A 135 0.74 5.40 -21.66
C GLY A 135 -0.15 6.63 -21.58
N ASP A 136 -0.55 7.13 -22.75
CA ASP A 136 -1.32 8.38 -22.91
C ASP A 136 -2.84 8.19 -22.69
N ILE A 137 -3.25 7.30 -21.79
CA ILE A 137 -4.66 7.07 -21.41
C ILE A 137 -4.82 7.06 -19.89
N GLU A 138 -6.08 7.16 -19.43
CA GLU A 138 -6.43 7.00 -18.03
C GLU A 138 -6.34 5.52 -17.61
N TYR A 139 -5.72 5.23 -16.47
CA TYR A 139 -5.66 3.88 -15.92
C TYR A 139 -6.33 3.80 -14.55
N LYS A 140 -7.22 2.82 -14.39
CA LYS A 140 -7.81 2.42 -13.10
C LYS A 140 -7.29 1.06 -12.69
N PHE A 141 -6.19 1.01 -11.96
CA PHE A 141 -5.61 -0.24 -11.47
C PHE A 141 -6.43 -0.79 -10.29
N ASN A 142 -7.04 -1.96 -10.50
CA ASN A 142 -7.89 -2.64 -9.54
C ASN A 142 -7.22 -3.93 -9.08
N ALA A 143 -7.09 -4.13 -7.76
CA ALA A 143 -6.69 -5.39 -7.14
C ALA A 143 -7.47 -5.62 -5.81
N PRO A 144 -8.82 -5.61 -5.86
CA PRO A 144 -9.66 -5.44 -4.68
C PRO A 144 -9.52 -6.56 -3.64
N ASP A 145 -9.33 -7.80 -4.08
CA ASP A 145 -9.13 -8.92 -3.16
C ASP A 145 -7.71 -8.94 -2.59
N PHE A 146 -6.71 -8.58 -3.39
CA PHE A 146 -5.33 -8.43 -2.90
C PHE A 146 -5.26 -7.37 -1.80
N PHE A 147 -5.75 -6.15 -2.07
CA PHE A 147 -5.69 -5.05 -1.11
C PHE A 147 -6.39 -5.36 0.21
N ARG A 148 -7.46 -6.16 0.19
CA ARG A 148 -8.18 -6.61 1.40
C ARG A 148 -7.46 -7.71 2.18
N ASN A 149 -6.49 -8.40 1.59
CA ASN A 149 -5.80 -9.55 2.19
C ASN A 149 -4.33 -9.26 2.53
N VAL A 150 -3.91 -8.01 2.41
CA VAL A 150 -2.63 -7.49 2.88
C VAL A 150 -2.84 -6.42 3.95
N TRP A 151 -1.82 -6.17 4.76
CA TRP A 151 -1.76 -4.98 5.61
C TRP A 151 -1.20 -3.82 4.79
N MET A 152 -2.05 -2.85 4.47
CA MET A 152 -1.61 -1.63 3.77
C MET A 152 -0.87 -0.73 4.76
N ASN A 153 0.38 -0.37 4.46
CA ASN A 153 1.14 0.56 5.27
C ASN A 153 0.91 1.98 4.78
N GLN A 154 1.30 2.26 3.53
CA GLN A 154 1.18 3.58 2.94
C GLN A 154 1.12 3.55 1.42
N ILE A 155 0.61 4.64 0.86
CA ILE A 155 0.71 4.97 -0.56
C ILE A 155 1.52 6.25 -0.67
N VAL A 156 2.49 6.28 -1.58
CA VAL A 156 3.33 7.46 -1.84
C VAL A 156 3.14 7.93 -3.27
N ILE A 157 2.88 9.23 -3.42
CA ILE A 157 2.72 9.93 -4.70
C ILE A 157 3.46 11.26 -4.60
N ASP A 158 4.42 11.51 -5.49
CA ASP A 158 5.22 12.75 -5.51
C ASP A 158 5.76 13.14 -4.12
N ASP A 159 6.41 12.20 -3.44
CA ASP A 159 6.97 12.35 -2.08
C ASP A 159 5.94 12.69 -0.97
N LEU A 160 4.64 12.57 -1.25
CA LEU A 160 3.56 12.70 -0.27
C LEU A 160 3.01 11.33 0.10
N GLU A 161 2.78 11.13 1.40
CA GLU A 161 2.33 9.86 1.95
C GLU A 161 0.86 9.89 2.38
N ILE A 162 0.14 8.81 2.07
CA ILE A 162 -1.22 8.56 2.53
C ILE A 162 -1.20 7.30 3.39
N HIS A 163 -1.51 7.49 4.68
CA HIS A 163 -1.69 6.43 5.66
C HIS A 163 -3.19 6.16 5.82
N MET A 164 -3.64 4.98 5.40
CA MET A 164 -5.06 4.65 5.35
C MET A 164 -5.45 3.66 6.45
N ALA A 165 -6.67 3.81 6.98
CA ALA A 165 -7.25 2.85 7.93
C ALA A 165 -7.79 1.57 7.26
N GLY A 166 -7.63 1.43 5.94
CA GLY A 166 -8.15 0.31 5.16
C GLY A 166 -7.58 0.26 3.74
N ALA A 167 -8.02 -0.74 2.98
CA ALA A 167 -7.62 -0.95 1.60
C ALA A 167 -8.14 0.16 0.68
N PRO A 168 -7.35 0.61 -0.32
CA PRO A 168 -7.87 1.47 -1.37
C PRO A 168 -8.89 0.70 -2.21
N ALA A 169 -9.85 1.41 -2.81
CA ALA A 169 -10.78 0.80 -3.75
C ALA A 169 -10.08 0.45 -5.08
N TRP A 170 -9.26 1.36 -5.59
CA TRP A 170 -8.37 1.23 -6.75
C TRP A 170 -7.26 2.30 -6.68
N LEU A 171 -6.31 2.24 -7.60
CA LEU A 171 -5.33 3.31 -7.86
C LEU A 171 -5.62 3.91 -9.23
N GLU A 172 -5.61 5.23 -9.35
CA GLU A 172 -6.04 5.93 -10.55
C GLU A 172 -4.93 6.84 -11.07
N TYR A 173 -4.75 6.84 -12.39
CA TYR A 173 -3.74 7.62 -13.11
C TYR A 173 -4.43 8.42 -14.20
N ASP A 174 -4.52 9.74 -14.00
CA ASP A 174 -4.97 10.69 -15.03
C ASP A 174 -3.83 11.12 -15.96
N ALA A 175 -2.58 10.87 -15.56
CA ALA A 175 -1.37 11.26 -16.27
C ALA A 175 -0.23 10.26 -16.00
N HIS A 176 0.90 10.46 -16.68
CA HIS A 176 2.12 9.71 -16.39
C HIS A 176 2.59 10.00 -14.97
N GLY A 177 3.06 8.98 -14.28
CA GLY A 177 3.50 9.09 -12.90
C GLY A 177 3.64 7.73 -12.24
N THR A 178 4.16 7.73 -11.02
CA THR A 178 4.34 6.52 -10.21
C THR A 178 3.53 6.64 -8.94
N ILE A 179 2.77 5.60 -8.62
CA ILE A 179 2.21 5.41 -7.28
C ILE A 179 2.98 4.25 -6.64
N THR A 180 3.66 4.54 -5.54
CA THR A 180 4.36 3.52 -4.76
C THR A 180 3.43 3.01 -3.67
N VAL A 181 3.18 1.70 -3.67
CA VAL A 181 2.38 1.03 -2.67
C VAL A 181 3.29 0.28 -1.70
N GLN A 182 3.13 0.52 -0.40
CA GLN A 182 3.85 -0.21 0.64
C GLN A 182 2.88 -1.01 1.48
N PHE A 183 3.15 -2.31 1.61
CA PHE A 183 2.23 -3.26 2.26
C PHE A 183 2.98 -4.45 2.84
N GLN A 184 2.35 -5.17 3.77
CA GLN A 184 2.80 -6.47 4.24
C GLN A 184 1.79 -7.53 3.84
N THR A 185 2.27 -8.58 3.18
CA THR A 185 1.44 -9.72 2.82
C THR A 185 1.05 -10.54 4.06
N VAL A 186 -0.21 -10.95 4.14
CA VAL A 186 -0.71 -11.70 5.31
C VAL A 186 -1.24 -13.06 4.90
N ARG A 187 -2.18 -13.10 3.95
CA ARG A 187 -2.86 -14.34 3.56
C ARG A 187 -2.26 -14.92 2.28
N PRO A 188 -1.80 -16.19 2.27
CA PRO A 188 -1.51 -16.89 1.03
C PRO A 188 -2.77 -17.00 0.16
N GLY A 189 -2.63 -16.75 -1.14
CA GLY A 189 -3.74 -16.69 -2.06
C GLY A 189 -3.31 -16.29 -3.47
N ARG A 190 -4.21 -16.47 -4.43
CA ARG A 190 -4.07 -15.93 -5.78
C ARG A 190 -5.12 -14.84 -5.92
N TYR A 191 -4.68 -13.65 -6.30
CA TYR A 191 -5.51 -12.47 -6.39
C TYR A 191 -5.39 -11.90 -7.80
N ASP A 192 -6.52 -11.56 -8.40
CA ASP A 192 -6.52 -10.95 -9.72
C ASP A 192 -6.28 -9.44 -9.60
N TRP A 193 -5.59 -8.89 -10.59
CA TRP A 193 -5.58 -7.47 -10.85
C TRP A 193 -6.02 -7.19 -12.28
N HIS A 194 -6.60 -6.02 -12.51
CA HIS A 194 -6.93 -5.56 -13.86
C HIS A 194 -6.96 -4.04 -13.95
N VAL A 195 -6.87 -3.50 -15.16
CA VAL A 195 -7.25 -2.11 -15.45
C VAL A 195 -8.76 -2.07 -15.74
N GLY A 196 -9.49 -1.21 -15.04
CA GLY A 196 -10.92 -1.02 -15.23
C GLY A 196 -11.24 -0.08 -16.39
N GLY A 197 -12.41 -0.27 -17.02
CA GLY A 197 -12.92 0.65 -18.04
C GLY A 197 -12.41 0.44 -19.47
N LEU A 198 -11.62 -0.62 -19.71
CA LEU A 198 -11.18 -1.03 -21.04
C LEU A 198 -12.20 -1.96 -21.70
N ASP A 199 -12.19 -2.02 -23.04
CA ASP A 199 -12.98 -2.99 -23.79
C ASP A 199 -12.30 -4.38 -23.84
N ASP A 200 -13.03 -5.38 -24.35
CA ASP A 200 -12.58 -6.77 -24.41
C ASP A 200 -11.34 -6.98 -25.31
N GLU A 201 -11.04 -6.07 -26.23
CA GLU A 201 -9.87 -6.15 -27.11
C GLU A 201 -8.60 -5.60 -26.45
N HIS A 202 -8.77 -4.81 -25.38
CA HIS A 202 -7.70 -4.06 -24.71
C HIS A 202 -7.51 -4.46 -23.25
N GLU A 203 -7.91 -5.69 -22.86
CA GLU A 203 -7.76 -6.16 -21.49
C GLU A 203 -6.31 -6.09 -20.99
N MET A 204 -6.12 -5.47 -19.84
CA MET A 204 -4.85 -5.46 -19.09
C MET A 204 -5.12 -6.08 -17.72
N LYS A 205 -4.63 -7.30 -17.50
CA LYS A 205 -4.89 -8.08 -16.30
C LYS A 205 -3.78 -9.09 -16.02
N GLY A 206 -3.74 -9.58 -14.80
CA GLY A 206 -2.83 -10.63 -14.37
C GLY A 206 -3.09 -11.03 -12.93
N THR A 207 -2.13 -11.72 -12.32
CA THR A 207 -2.28 -12.29 -10.97
C THR A 207 -1.18 -11.87 -10.02
N ILE A 208 -1.54 -11.69 -8.75
CA ILE A 208 -0.63 -11.55 -7.61
C ILE A 208 -0.81 -12.81 -6.76
N THR A 209 0.21 -13.65 -6.73
CA THR A 209 0.19 -14.92 -5.99
C THR A 209 1.04 -14.79 -4.73
N VAL A 210 0.40 -14.87 -3.56
CA VAL A 210 1.07 -14.93 -2.26
C VAL A 210 1.23 -16.39 -1.84
N VAL A 211 2.46 -16.85 -1.78
CA VAL A 211 2.85 -18.20 -1.32
C VAL A 211 3.25 -18.18 0.16
N PRO A 212 3.29 -19.33 0.84
CA PRO A 212 3.84 -19.43 2.21
C PRO A 212 5.33 -19.08 2.31
#